data_AF-A0A432QUT9-F1
#
_entry.id   AF-A0A432QUT9-F1
#
_cell.length_a   1.000
_cell.length_b   1.000
_cell.length_c   1.000
_cell.angle_alpha   90.00
_cell.angle_beta   90.00
_cell.angle_gamma   90.00
#
_symmetry.space_group_name_H-M   'P 1'
#
loop_
_entity.id
_entity.type
_entity.pdbx_description
1 polymer ?
#
loop_
_entity_poly.entity_id
_entity_poly.type
_entity_poly.pdbx_seq_one_letter_code
_entity_poly.pdbx_strand_id
1 'polypeptide(L)'
;MHYLRNFTISFLLLFLTFSTALNASAGKPVSIILPDSLIQDIIQKALPANVPIQAKAILGSVSVDGIKNLTLNKDRLSGHVTLSGHDLNLVTNIAGHKLRMKIGSLTMGFQCDATVRFDAKSQILYIKPVITDLQSTDKAKAEIASLIAQLFNNREFPMQLNKLKPFSADTGEKTLHITMRVSGVSIHPGEVHLQAIPTINSSPKAHSNKKGANR
;
A
#
# COMPACT_ATOMS: atom_id res chain seq x y z
N MET A 1 -47.09 48.79 -3.09
CA MET A 1 -46.21 47.67 -3.49
C MET A 1 -45.09 47.43 -2.45
N HIS A 2 -45.42 47.15 -1.19
CA HIS A 2 -44.39 46.93 -0.14
C HIS A 2 -44.55 45.61 0.67
N TYR A 3 -45.65 44.87 0.50
CA TYR A 3 -45.88 43.62 1.25
C TYR A 3 -45.36 42.35 0.57
N LEU A 4 -45.00 42.41 -0.72
CA LEU A 4 -44.54 41.23 -1.48
C LEU A 4 -43.03 40.96 -1.37
N ARG A 5 -42.26 41.89 -0.77
CA ARG A 5 -40.78 41.78 -0.65
C ARG A 5 -40.29 41.18 0.67
N ASN A 6 -41.17 41.13 1.69
CA ASN A 6 -40.80 40.63 3.03
C ASN A 6 -41.08 39.13 3.20
N PHE A 7 -41.77 38.49 2.26
CA PHE A 7 -42.12 37.06 2.34
C PHE A 7 -41.00 36.13 1.85
N THR A 8 -40.17 36.58 0.91
CA THR A 8 -39.06 35.78 0.35
C THR A 8 -37.86 35.67 1.29
N ILE A 9 -37.63 36.64 2.18
CA ILE A 9 -36.51 36.60 3.14
C ILE A 9 -36.80 35.60 4.28
N SER A 10 -38.07 35.44 4.66
CA SER A 10 -38.45 34.54 5.75
C SER A 10 -38.39 33.06 5.38
N PHE A 11 -38.53 32.71 4.09
CA PHE A 11 -38.44 31.32 3.62
C PHE A 11 -36.98 30.84 3.47
N LEU A 12 -36.04 31.75 3.18
CA LEU A 12 -34.62 31.42 3.04
C LEU A 12 -33.94 31.11 4.40
N LEU A 13 -34.40 31.72 5.49
CA LEU A 13 -33.86 31.47 6.85
C LEU A 13 -34.34 30.14 7.46
N LEU A 14 -35.46 29.59 7.00
CA LEU A 14 -35.99 28.32 7.52
C LEU A 14 -35.26 27.08 6.94
N PHE A 15 -34.55 27.22 5.81
CA PHE A 15 -33.77 26.14 5.21
C PHE A 15 -32.34 26.01 5.77
N LEU A 16 -31.83 27.01 6.50
CA LEU A 16 -30.48 26.98 7.07
C LEU A 16 -30.37 26.26 8.43
N THR A 17 -31.47 25.88 9.07
CA THR A 17 -31.43 25.29 10.43
C THR A 17 -31.48 23.77 10.48
N PHE A 18 -31.61 23.07 9.35
CA PHE A 18 -31.69 21.60 9.32
C PHE A 18 -30.36 20.85 9.08
N SER A 19 -29.22 21.54 9.17
CA SER A 19 -27.91 20.87 9.16
C SER A 19 -27.42 20.54 10.57
N THR A 20 -28.25 19.88 11.39
CA THR A 20 -27.73 19.20 12.59
C THR A 20 -26.91 18.01 12.10
N ALA A 21 -25.59 18.20 12.08
CA ALA A 21 -24.62 17.16 11.82
C ALA A 21 -24.89 15.98 12.76
N LEU A 22 -25.38 14.87 12.20
CA LEU A 22 -25.24 13.55 12.77
C LEU A 22 -23.74 13.25 12.84
N ASN A 23 -23.10 13.69 13.92
CA ASN A 23 -21.81 13.15 14.33
C ASN A 23 -22.07 11.72 14.79
N ALA A 24 -22.11 10.79 13.83
CA ALA A 24 -21.99 9.39 14.09
C ALA A 24 -20.76 9.21 14.99
N SER A 25 -20.96 8.66 16.18
CA SER A 25 -19.90 8.32 17.12
C SER A 25 -18.98 7.28 16.48
N ALA A 26 -18.04 7.74 15.65
CA ALA A 26 -16.96 6.93 15.13
C ALA A 26 -16.16 6.43 16.34
N GLY A 27 -15.98 5.11 16.44
CA GLY A 27 -15.22 4.49 17.53
C GLY A 27 -13.85 5.15 17.71
N LYS A 28 -13.38 5.23 18.95
CA LYS A 28 -12.06 5.80 19.26
C LYS A 28 -10.98 5.05 18.46
N PRO A 29 -10.05 5.76 17.79
CA PRO A 29 -8.96 5.11 17.08
C PRO A 29 -8.08 4.28 18.02
N VAL A 30 -7.66 3.12 17.56
CA VAL A 30 -6.63 2.28 18.17
C VAL A 30 -5.33 2.52 17.40
N SER A 31 -4.21 2.60 18.12
CA SER A 31 -2.87 2.69 17.53
C SER A 31 -2.21 1.32 17.52
N ILE A 32 -1.69 0.92 16.36
CA ILE A 32 -0.87 -0.26 16.17
C ILE A 32 0.53 0.24 15.81
N ILE A 33 1.51 -0.12 16.63
CA ILE A 33 2.91 0.28 16.45
C ILE A 33 3.69 -0.94 15.97
N LEU A 34 4.33 -0.81 14.82
CA LEU A 34 5.11 -1.87 14.19
C LEU A 34 6.59 -1.47 14.20
N PRO A 35 7.45 -2.14 14.99
CA PRO A 35 8.88 -1.85 14.99
C PRO A 35 9.54 -2.28 13.66
N ASP A 36 10.64 -1.62 13.31
CA ASP A 36 11.43 -1.87 12.09
C ASP A 36 11.79 -3.35 11.88
N SER A 37 12.18 -4.06 12.93
CA SER A 37 12.49 -5.50 12.93
C SER A 37 11.30 -6.34 12.46
N LEU A 38 10.09 -6.04 12.95
CA LEU A 38 8.87 -6.73 12.51
C LEU A 38 8.55 -6.39 11.05
N ILE A 39 8.72 -5.14 10.64
CA ILE A 39 8.53 -4.74 9.23
C ILE A 39 9.51 -5.46 8.32
N GLN A 40 10.77 -5.57 8.73
CA GLN A 40 11.81 -6.27 7.99
C GLN A 40 11.49 -7.77 7.85
N ASP A 41 11.03 -8.42 8.92
CA ASP A 41 10.59 -9.82 8.88
C ASP A 41 9.39 -10.03 7.95
N ILE A 42 8.41 -9.14 8.00
CA ILE A 42 7.24 -9.19 7.11
C ILE A 42 7.69 -9.05 5.65
N ILE A 43 8.55 -8.08 5.36
CA ILE A 43 9.08 -7.86 4.00
C ILE A 43 9.86 -9.08 3.52
N GLN A 44 10.78 -9.62 4.33
CA GLN A 44 11.56 -10.80 3.95
C GLN A 44 10.67 -12.00 3.62
N LYS A 45 9.58 -12.22 4.37
CA LYS A 45 8.61 -13.30 4.12
C LYS A 45 7.71 -13.05 2.91
N ALA A 46 7.58 -11.79 2.48
CA ALA A 46 6.78 -11.41 1.32
C ALA A 46 7.56 -11.45 0.00
N LEU A 47 8.89 -11.59 0.05
CA LEU A 47 9.76 -11.65 -1.12
C LEU A 47 9.99 -13.11 -1.58
N PRO A 48 10.29 -13.34 -2.87
CA PRO A 48 10.43 -12.35 -3.95
C PRO A 48 9.09 -11.80 -4.43
N ALA A 49 9.08 -10.53 -4.88
CA ALA A 49 7.89 -9.85 -5.36
C ALA A 49 8.05 -9.38 -6.82
N ASN A 50 7.11 -9.79 -7.68
CA ASN A 50 7.10 -9.39 -9.09
C ASN A 50 6.74 -7.92 -9.25
N VAL A 51 7.50 -7.20 -10.08
CA VAL A 51 7.29 -5.80 -10.41
C VAL A 51 6.65 -5.71 -11.79
N PRO A 52 5.44 -5.13 -11.91
CA PRO A 52 4.78 -5.01 -13.21
C PRO A 52 5.53 -4.01 -14.10
N ILE A 53 6.11 -4.51 -15.20
CA ILE A 53 6.75 -3.70 -16.23
C ILE A 53 5.66 -3.06 -17.09
N GLN A 54 5.54 -1.74 -17.03
CA GLN A 54 4.60 -0.97 -17.87
C GLN A 54 5.30 -0.18 -18.98
N ALA A 55 6.63 -0.27 -19.07
CA ALA A 55 7.40 0.41 -20.11
C ALA A 55 7.34 -0.37 -21.42
N LYS A 56 7.02 0.31 -22.52
CA LYS A 56 7.04 -0.29 -23.87
C LYS A 56 8.43 -0.73 -24.33
N ALA A 57 9.47 -0.15 -23.72
CA ALA A 57 10.86 -0.38 -24.09
C ALA A 57 11.45 -1.66 -23.47
N ILE A 58 10.89 -2.19 -22.38
CA ILE A 58 11.41 -3.39 -21.72
C ILE A 58 10.33 -4.47 -21.75
N LEU A 59 10.70 -5.67 -22.18
CA LEU A 59 9.90 -6.90 -22.07
C LEU A 59 10.64 -7.90 -21.18
N GLY A 60 9.91 -8.77 -20.50
CA GLY A 60 10.45 -9.80 -19.60
C GLY A 60 9.76 -9.75 -18.24
N SER A 61 10.39 -10.33 -17.22
CA SER A 61 9.95 -10.20 -15.84
C SER A 61 11.04 -9.54 -15.00
N VAL A 62 10.60 -8.81 -13.98
CA VAL A 62 11.47 -8.17 -12.99
C VAL A 62 10.89 -8.50 -11.62
N SER A 63 11.73 -8.94 -10.69
CA SER A 63 11.37 -9.20 -9.30
C SER A 63 12.30 -8.48 -8.34
N VAL A 64 11.74 -8.02 -7.23
CA VAL A 64 12.52 -7.67 -6.04
C VAL A 64 12.78 -8.96 -5.30
N ASP A 65 14.05 -9.31 -5.12
CA ASP A 65 14.45 -10.56 -4.47
C ASP A 65 14.78 -10.35 -3.00
N GLY A 66 15.25 -9.16 -2.65
CA GLY A 66 15.71 -8.85 -1.30
C GLY A 66 15.65 -7.37 -0.98
N ILE A 67 15.36 -7.05 0.27
CA ILE A 67 15.53 -5.71 0.84
C ILE A 67 16.32 -5.88 2.14
N LYS A 68 17.49 -5.26 2.22
CA LYS A 68 18.42 -5.32 3.35
C LYS A 68 18.62 -3.95 3.96
N ASN A 69 19.04 -3.92 5.22
CA ASN A 69 19.35 -2.70 5.96
C ASN A 69 18.19 -1.69 5.89
N LEU A 70 16.96 -2.19 6.02
CA LEU A 70 15.78 -1.35 6.03
C LEU A 70 15.83 -0.45 7.26
N THR A 71 15.72 0.85 7.04
CA THR A 71 15.67 1.86 8.09
C THR A 71 14.42 2.69 7.92
N LEU A 72 13.75 2.96 9.04
CA LEU A 72 12.59 3.84 9.10
C LEU A 72 13.06 5.17 9.67
N ASN A 73 12.97 6.21 8.86
CA ASN A 73 13.23 7.59 9.24
C ASN A 73 11.92 8.37 9.15
N LYS A 74 11.90 9.60 9.68
CA LYS A 74 10.70 10.45 9.61
C LYS A 74 10.16 10.52 8.18
N ASP A 75 8.97 9.96 7.97
CA ASP A 75 8.24 9.87 6.70
C ASP A 75 8.96 9.15 5.54
N ARG A 76 10.05 8.42 5.81
CA ARG A 76 10.88 7.78 4.78
C ARG A 76 11.28 6.36 5.16
N LEU A 77 11.30 5.47 4.17
CA LEU A 77 11.96 4.17 4.26
C LEU A 77 13.23 4.22 3.43
N SER A 78 14.31 3.64 3.93
CA SER A 78 15.57 3.54 3.19
C SER A 78 16.12 2.14 3.30
N GLY A 79 16.69 1.61 2.22
CA GLY A 79 17.27 0.26 2.24
C GLY A 79 17.99 -0.11 0.96
N HIS A 80 18.76 -1.18 1.03
CA HIS A 80 19.44 -1.77 -0.12
C HIS A 80 18.55 -2.84 -0.76
N VAL A 81 18.17 -2.63 -2.00
CA VAL A 81 17.26 -3.50 -2.75
C VAL A 81 18.07 -4.35 -3.72
N THR A 82 17.80 -5.65 -3.76
CA THR A 82 18.28 -6.56 -4.79
C THR A 82 17.14 -6.89 -5.74
N LEU A 83 17.40 -6.73 -7.03
CA LEU A 83 16.45 -6.96 -8.10
C LEU A 83 17.04 -7.96 -9.09
N SER A 84 16.21 -8.90 -9.55
CA SER A 84 16.51 -9.73 -10.70
C SER A 84 15.54 -9.47 -11.84
N GLY A 85 16.02 -9.67 -13.06
CA GLY A 85 15.20 -9.69 -14.25
C GLY A 85 15.53 -10.92 -15.08
N HIS A 86 14.48 -11.51 -15.67
CA HIS A 86 14.56 -12.72 -16.48
C HIS A 86 13.93 -12.48 -17.85
N ASP A 87 14.54 -13.10 -18.87
CA ASP A 87 14.13 -12.97 -20.27
C ASP A 87 13.96 -11.52 -20.74
N LEU A 88 14.82 -10.64 -20.24
CA LEU A 88 14.78 -9.22 -20.53
C LEU A 88 15.10 -8.99 -22.02
N ASN A 89 14.26 -8.19 -22.67
CA ASN A 89 14.46 -7.71 -24.02
C ASN A 89 14.24 -6.20 -24.06
N LEU A 90 15.17 -5.49 -24.69
CA LEU A 90 15.03 -4.07 -24.99
C LEU A 90 14.40 -3.91 -26.37
N VAL A 91 13.36 -3.10 -26.46
CA VAL A 91 12.68 -2.75 -27.70
C VAL A 91 12.89 -1.27 -27.97
N THR A 92 13.65 -0.95 -29.02
CA THR A 92 13.92 0.43 -29.45
C THR A 92 13.50 0.63 -30.90
N ASN A 93 13.33 1.89 -31.31
CA ASN A 93 13.10 2.26 -32.70
C ASN A 93 14.26 3.16 -33.16
N ILE A 94 14.97 2.73 -34.20
CA ILE A 94 16.09 3.47 -34.78
C ILE A 94 15.81 3.62 -36.27
N ALA A 95 15.74 4.87 -36.75
CA ALA A 95 15.46 5.18 -38.16
C ALA A 95 14.20 4.49 -38.72
N GLY A 96 13.14 4.34 -37.92
CA GLY A 96 11.90 3.67 -38.32
C GLY A 96 11.94 2.14 -38.22
N HIS A 97 13.09 1.56 -37.88
CA HIS A 97 13.23 0.12 -37.66
C HIS A 97 13.13 -0.22 -36.18
N LYS A 98 12.26 -1.18 -35.86
CA LYS A 98 12.11 -1.71 -34.50
C LYS A 98 13.21 -2.74 -34.23
N LEU A 99 14.15 -2.42 -33.34
CA LEU A 99 15.17 -3.34 -32.88
C LEU A 99 14.71 -4.02 -31.59
N ARG A 100 14.94 -5.32 -31.50
CA ARG A 100 14.76 -6.11 -30.27
C ARG A 100 16.11 -6.69 -29.87
N MET A 101 16.65 -6.21 -28.77
CA MET A 101 17.92 -6.68 -28.21
C MET A 101 17.64 -7.61 -27.03
N LYS A 102 18.17 -8.84 -27.08
CA LYS A 102 18.07 -9.80 -25.98
C LYS A 102 19.11 -9.45 -24.92
N ILE A 103 18.64 -9.08 -23.73
CA ILE A 103 19.48 -8.83 -22.55
C ILE A 103 19.69 -10.15 -21.78
N GLY A 104 18.65 -10.99 -21.72
CA GLY A 104 18.70 -12.25 -20.97
C GLY A 104 18.37 -12.03 -19.49
N SER A 105 19.26 -12.44 -18.60
CA SER A 105 19.08 -12.29 -17.16
C SER A 105 19.99 -11.20 -16.60
N LEU A 106 19.48 -10.46 -15.61
CA LEU A 106 20.21 -9.39 -14.94
C LEU A 106 19.92 -9.46 -13.45
N THR A 107 20.96 -9.25 -12.63
CA THR A 107 20.81 -9.04 -11.19
C THR A 107 21.52 -7.75 -10.83
N MET A 108 20.87 -6.90 -10.04
CA MET A 108 21.43 -5.62 -9.60
C MET A 108 21.06 -5.33 -8.14
N GLY A 109 21.96 -4.62 -7.46
CA GLY A 109 21.74 -4.05 -6.14
C GLY A 109 21.76 -2.53 -6.22
N PHE A 110 20.89 -1.86 -5.47
CA PHE A 110 20.89 -0.40 -5.40
C PHE A 110 20.35 0.10 -4.07
N GLN A 111 20.80 1.29 -3.67
CA GLN A 111 20.19 2.02 -2.57
C GLN A 111 18.87 2.64 -3.03
N CYS A 112 17.83 2.47 -2.21
CA CYS A 112 16.50 2.97 -2.49
C CYS A 112 15.97 3.72 -1.26
N ASP A 113 15.47 4.92 -1.49
CA ASP A 113 14.67 5.66 -0.53
C ASP A 113 13.23 5.71 -1.01
N ALA A 114 12.26 5.48 -0.13
CA ALA A 114 10.85 5.56 -0.46
C ALA A 114 10.13 6.54 0.46
N THR A 115 9.24 7.32 -0.14
CA THR A 115 8.25 8.12 0.59
C THR A 115 6.93 7.37 0.64
N VAL A 116 6.15 7.61 1.69
CA VAL A 116 4.86 6.95 1.89
C VAL A 116 3.77 7.98 2.04
N ARG A 117 2.64 7.71 1.38
CA ARG A 117 1.44 8.52 1.47
C ARG A 117 0.23 7.61 1.61
N PHE A 118 -0.59 7.87 2.62
CA PHE A 118 -1.83 7.13 2.83
C PHE A 118 -3.03 7.93 2.30
N ASP A 119 -3.85 7.27 1.49
CA ASP A 119 -5.17 7.76 1.11
C ASP A 119 -6.24 7.02 1.93
N ALA A 120 -6.77 7.73 2.94
CA ALA A 120 -7.78 7.19 3.83
C ALA A 120 -9.13 6.91 3.14
N LYS A 121 -9.45 7.60 2.04
CA LYS A 121 -10.71 7.39 1.33
C LYS A 121 -10.66 6.09 0.53
N SER A 122 -9.56 5.88 -0.20
CA SER A 122 -9.38 4.66 -1.00
C SER A 122 -8.82 3.49 -0.20
N GLN A 123 -8.37 3.72 1.05
CA GLN A 123 -7.65 2.73 1.87
C GLN A 123 -6.41 2.17 1.13
N ILE A 124 -5.67 3.06 0.47
CA ILE A 124 -4.45 2.71 -0.28
C ILE A 124 -3.25 3.39 0.36
N LEU A 125 -2.23 2.61 0.66
CA LEU A 125 -0.90 3.09 1.00
C LEU A 125 -0.08 3.17 -0.29
N TYR A 126 0.31 4.37 -0.69
CA TYR A 126 1.19 4.59 -1.82
C TYR A 126 2.63 4.64 -1.34
N ILE A 127 3.48 3.81 -1.94
CA ILE A 127 4.93 3.80 -1.73
C ILE A 127 5.57 4.35 -2.99
N LYS A 128 6.35 5.43 -2.88
CA LYS A 128 7.05 6.04 -4.00
C LYS A 128 8.56 5.93 -3.81
N PRO A 129 9.19 4.90 -4.42
CA PRO A 129 10.63 4.72 -4.35
C PRO A 129 11.38 5.71 -5.24
N VAL A 130 12.60 6.00 -4.83
CA VAL A 130 13.63 6.80 -5.50
C VAL A 130 14.94 6.06 -5.31
N ILE A 131 15.49 5.57 -6.41
CA ILE A 131 16.78 4.91 -6.46
C ILE A 131 17.86 6.00 -6.42
N THR A 132 18.74 5.91 -5.43
CA THR A 132 19.76 6.94 -5.16
C THR A 132 21.16 6.52 -5.57
N ASP A 133 21.43 5.21 -5.68
CA ASP A 133 22.75 4.69 -6.04
C ASP A 133 22.65 3.38 -6.83
N LEU A 134 23.00 3.43 -8.12
CA LEU A 134 23.08 2.29 -9.02
C LEU A 134 24.54 1.85 -9.14
N GLN A 135 24.88 0.80 -8.41
CA GLN A 135 26.22 0.22 -8.47
C GLN A 135 26.35 -0.65 -9.74
N SER A 136 27.05 -0.15 -10.77
CA SER A 136 27.43 -0.96 -11.93
C SER A 136 28.82 -0.58 -12.44
N THR A 137 29.72 -1.57 -12.53
CA THR A 137 31.09 -1.41 -13.02
C THR A 137 31.21 -1.52 -14.55
N ASP A 138 30.12 -1.90 -15.24
CA ASP A 138 30.07 -2.12 -16.69
C ASP A 138 29.13 -1.10 -17.32
N LYS A 139 29.66 -0.30 -18.27
CA LYS A 139 28.92 0.79 -18.92
C LYS A 139 27.65 0.31 -19.65
N ALA A 140 27.69 -0.85 -20.31
CA ALA A 140 26.53 -1.38 -21.02
C ALA A 140 25.44 -1.85 -20.04
N LYS A 141 25.85 -2.44 -18.91
CA LYS A 141 24.92 -2.83 -17.84
C LYS A 141 24.38 -1.63 -17.09
N ALA A 142 25.16 -0.54 -16.95
CA ALA A 142 24.73 0.69 -16.33
C ALA A 142 23.57 1.37 -17.07
N GLU A 143 23.58 1.36 -18.41
CA GLU A 143 22.48 1.90 -19.22
C GLU A 143 21.18 1.10 -19.02
N ILE A 144 21.27 -0.23 -19.02
CA ILE A 144 20.12 -1.11 -18.76
C ILE A 144 19.62 -0.94 -17.32
N ALA A 145 20.54 -0.83 -16.36
CA ALA A 145 20.22 -0.61 -14.96
C ALA A 145 19.51 0.74 -14.74
N SER A 146 19.95 1.79 -15.44
CA SER A 146 19.28 3.10 -15.44
C SER A 146 17.85 3.00 -16.01
N LEU A 147 17.65 2.28 -17.11
CA LEU A 147 16.32 2.08 -17.69
C LEU A 147 15.39 1.29 -16.74
N ILE A 148 15.92 0.28 -16.07
CA ILE A 148 15.18 -0.49 -15.06
C ILE A 148 14.88 0.39 -13.84
N ALA A 149 15.82 1.23 -13.41
CA ALA A 149 15.61 2.16 -12.31
C ALA A 149 14.48 3.17 -12.60
N GLN A 150 14.34 3.60 -13.86
CA GLN A 150 13.21 4.43 -14.30
C GLN A 150 11.85 3.73 -14.16
N LEU A 151 11.80 2.39 -14.09
CA LEU A 151 10.57 1.66 -13.79
C LEU A 151 10.07 1.85 -12.36
N PHE A 152 10.93 2.34 -11.46
CA PHE A 152 10.62 2.60 -10.06
C PHE A 152 10.52 4.09 -9.76
N ASN A 153 11.50 4.85 -10.26
CA ASN A 153 11.58 6.29 -9.97
C ASN A 153 10.31 7.01 -10.43
N ASN A 154 9.79 7.86 -9.54
CA ASN A 154 8.58 8.66 -9.77
C ASN A 154 7.27 7.89 -9.95
N ARG A 155 7.24 6.58 -9.67
CA ARG A 155 6.02 5.79 -9.72
C ARG A 155 5.53 5.47 -8.31
N GLU A 156 4.23 5.57 -8.11
CA GLU A 156 3.60 5.12 -6.88
C GLU A 156 3.19 3.65 -7.01
N PHE A 157 3.53 2.86 -5.99
CA PHE A 157 3.14 1.47 -5.85
C PHE A 157 2.00 1.41 -4.84
N PRO A 158 0.74 1.20 -5.29
CA PRO A 158 -0.41 1.15 -4.40
C PRO A 158 -0.48 -0.18 -3.66
N MET A 159 -0.61 -0.12 -2.33
CA MET A 159 -0.87 -1.25 -1.46
C MET A 159 -2.25 -1.08 -0.82
N GLN A 160 -3.15 -2.04 -1.08
CA GLN A 160 -4.51 -2.01 -0.54
C GLN A 160 -4.52 -2.45 0.93
N LEU A 161 -4.96 -1.56 1.82
CA LEU A 161 -5.09 -1.85 3.27
C LEU A 161 -6.49 -2.37 3.65
N ASN A 162 -7.46 -2.32 2.74
CA ASN A 162 -8.80 -2.86 2.97
C ASN A 162 -8.88 -4.40 2.96
N LYS A 163 -7.76 -5.09 2.70
CA LYS A 163 -7.66 -6.56 2.71
C LYS A 163 -7.18 -7.15 4.04
N LEU A 164 -7.06 -6.32 5.08
CA LEU A 164 -6.73 -6.81 6.43
C LEU A 164 -7.85 -7.73 6.92
N LYS A 165 -7.51 -8.99 7.20
CA LYS A 165 -8.49 -9.97 7.68
C LYS A 165 -9.03 -9.53 9.05
N PRO A 166 -10.35 -9.62 9.27
CA PRO A 166 -10.92 -9.40 10.59
C PRO A 166 -10.28 -10.32 11.64
N PHE A 167 -10.09 -9.79 12.84
CA PHE A 167 -9.74 -10.59 14.01
C PHE A 167 -11.01 -11.22 14.58
N SER A 168 -10.96 -12.51 14.91
CA SER A 168 -12.03 -13.20 15.60
C SER A 168 -11.59 -13.63 17.00
N ALA A 169 -12.39 -13.28 18.00
CA ALA A 169 -12.22 -13.73 19.39
C ALA A 169 -13.42 -14.57 19.83
N ASP A 170 -13.16 -15.68 20.50
CA ASP A 170 -14.19 -16.51 21.12
C ASP A 170 -14.37 -16.10 22.59
N THR A 171 -15.60 -15.77 22.98
CA THR A 171 -15.97 -15.43 24.37
C THR A 171 -16.82 -16.52 25.02
N GLY A 172 -16.75 -17.74 24.52
CA GLY A 172 -17.54 -18.89 24.98
C GLY A 172 -18.87 -19.01 24.24
N GLU A 173 -19.78 -18.05 24.46
CA GLU A 173 -21.14 -18.06 23.88
C GLU A 173 -21.21 -17.38 22.51
N LYS A 174 -20.25 -16.50 22.21
CA LYS A 174 -20.24 -15.66 21.03
C LYS A 174 -18.85 -15.62 20.40
N THR A 175 -18.85 -15.44 19.09
CA THR A 175 -17.64 -15.04 18.35
C THR A 175 -17.74 -13.55 18.07
N LEU A 176 -16.76 -12.80 18.55
CA LEU A 176 -16.57 -11.39 18.22
C LEU A 176 -15.79 -11.30 16.91
N HIS A 177 -16.32 -10.59 15.92
CA HIS A 177 -15.67 -10.26 14.67
C HIS A 177 -15.27 -8.79 14.70
N ILE A 178 -13.98 -8.52 14.80
CA ILE A 178 -13.43 -7.17 14.83
C ILE A 178 -12.81 -6.87 13.48
N THR A 179 -13.44 -5.95 12.75
CA THR A 179 -12.91 -5.40 11.51
C THR A 179 -12.27 -4.06 11.81
N MET A 180 -11.12 -3.78 11.20
CA MET A 180 -10.40 -2.52 11.38
C MET A 180 -10.37 -1.74 10.08
N ARG A 181 -10.70 -0.45 10.14
CA ARG A 181 -10.50 0.49 9.03
C ARG A 181 -9.34 1.41 9.38
N VAL A 182 -8.32 1.47 8.53
CA VAL A 182 -7.15 2.32 8.77
C VAL A 182 -7.56 3.78 8.60
N SER A 183 -7.34 4.61 9.62
CA SER A 183 -7.59 6.04 9.60
C SER A 183 -6.33 6.86 9.35
N GLY A 184 -5.15 6.31 9.62
CA GLY A 184 -3.87 6.98 9.41
C GLY A 184 -2.69 6.03 9.38
N VAL A 185 -1.64 6.42 8.65
CA VAL A 185 -0.35 5.74 8.62
C VAL A 185 0.74 6.82 8.73
N SER A 186 1.69 6.64 9.63
CA SER A 186 2.84 7.54 9.78
C SER A 186 4.10 6.74 10.09
N ILE A 187 5.24 7.24 9.61
CA ILE A 187 6.55 6.60 9.83
C ILE A 187 7.35 7.47 10.78
N HIS A 188 7.74 6.88 11.90
CA HIS A 188 8.64 7.47 12.88
C HIS A 188 9.98 6.74 12.83
N PRO A 189 11.05 7.33 13.40
CA PRO A 189 12.32 6.64 13.54
C PRO A 189 12.14 5.26 14.22
N GLY A 190 12.48 4.19 13.49
CA GLY A 190 12.41 2.81 13.98
C GLY A 190 11.01 2.16 14.01
N GLU A 191 9.94 2.86 13.63
CA GLU A 191 8.57 2.30 13.75
C GLU A 191 7.55 2.87 12.76
N VAL A 192 6.57 2.04 12.40
CA VAL A 192 5.39 2.45 11.64
C VAL A 192 4.18 2.48 12.57
N HIS A 193 3.47 3.60 12.58
CA HIS A 193 2.24 3.77 13.34
C HIS A 193 1.05 3.64 12.40
N LEU A 194 0.17 2.71 12.69
CA LEU A 194 -1.12 2.55 12.02
C LEU A 194 -2.22 2.94 13.00
N GLN A 195 -3.00 3.95 12.65
CA GLN A 195 -4.22 4.29 13.35
C GLN A 195 -5.38 3.57 12.68
N ALA A 196 -6.21 2.89 13.46
CA ALA A 196 -7.34 2.14 12.94
C ALA A 196 -8.59 2.33 13.80
N ILE A 197 -9.75 2.40 13.15
CA ILE A 197 -11.05 2.48 13.82
C ILE A 197 -11.67 1.08 13.79
N PRO A 198 -11.81 0.41 14.94
CA PRO A 198 -12.41 -0.91 15.00
C PRO A 198 -13.94 -0.83 14.86
N THR A 199 -14.51 -1.84 14.22
CA THR A 199 -15.94 -2.14 14.21
C THR A 199 -16.11 -3.56 14.73
N ILE A 200 -16.92 -3.72 15.78
CA ILE A 200 -17.09 -4.99 16.48
C ILE A 200 -18.51 -5.49 16.23
N ASN A 201 -18.62 -6.69 15.66
CA ASN A 201 -19.87 -7.42 15.53
C ASN A 201 -19.78 -8.72 16.32
N SER A 202 -20.90 -9.24 16.82
CA SER A 202 -20.94 -10.53 17.52
C SER A 202 -21.89 -11.49 16.85
N SER A 203 -21.50 -12.75 16.70
CA SER A 203 -22.38 -13.84 16.25
C SER A 203 -22.48 -14.92 17.33
N PRO A 204 -23.66 -15.54 17.56
CA PRO A 204 -23.80 -16.70 18.43
C PRO A 204 -22.90 -17.84 17.96
N LYS A 205 -22.31 -18.58 18.89
CA LYS A 205 -21.50 -19.76 18.55
C LYS A 205 -22.43 -20.89 18.11
N ALA A 206 -22.31 -21.32 16.86
CA ALA A 206 -23.09 -22.44 16.33
C ALA A 206 -22.85 -23.68 17.21
N HIS A 207 -23.87 -24.10 17.96
CA HIS A 207 -23.82 -25.36 18.68
C HIS A 207 -23.81 -26.47 17.64
N SER A 208 -22.63 -27.05 17.42
CA SER A 208 -22.46 -28.28 16.66
C SER A 208 -23.22 -29.38 17.40
N ASN A 209 -24.50 -29.55 17.09
CA ASN A 209 -25.33 -30.63 17.57
C ASN A 209 -24.81 -31.94 16.93
N LYS A 210 -23.75 -32.51 17.52
CA LYS A 210 -23.33 -33.89 17.26
C LYS A 210 -24.41 -34.80 17.84
N LYS A 211 -25.52 -34.93 17.13
CA LYS A 211 -26.45 -36.04 17.33
C LYS A 211 -25.69 -37.30 16.95
N GLY A 212 -25.30 -38.06 17.97
CA GLY A 212 -24.68 -39.37 17.81
C GLY A 212 -25.55 -40.27 16.94
N ALA A 213 -25.01 -40.69 15.81
CA ALA A 213 -25.42 -41.93 15.17
C ALA A 213 -24.70 -43.07 15.91
N ASN A 214 -25.29 -43.52 17.02
CA ASN A 214 -24.99 -44.86 17.53
C ASN A 214 -25.78 -45.84 16.64
N ARG A 215 -25.05 -46.67 15.91
CA ARG A 215 -25.51 -47.96 15.39
C ARG A 215 -24.63 -49.03 16.00
#